data_AF-A0A4Q3FWJ3-F1
#
_entry.id   AF-A0A4Q3FWJ3-F1
#
_cell.length_a   1.000
_cell.length_b   1.000
_cell.length_c   1.000
_cell.angle_alpha   90.00
_cell.angle_beta   90.00
_cell.angle_gamma   90.00
#
_symmetry.space_group_name_H-M   'P 1'
#
loop_
_entity.id
_entity.type
_entity.pdbx_description
1 polymer ?
#
loop_
_entity_poly.entity_id
_entity_poly.type
_entity_poly.pdbx_seq_one_letter_code
_entity_poly.pdbx_strand_id
1 'polypeptide(L)'
;MTEATIVIDAASATIEKRNIAFSALVDDDQHKFAVSIADFQHFGVENAKADPVGSVAVIATNLAGLIQIKARKNELLPTTRLAPL
;
A
#
# COMPACT_ATOMS: atom_id res chain seq x y z
N MET A 1 15.81 -15.16 -3.42
CA MET A 1 14.52 -14.47 -3.31
C MET A 1 14.85 -13.02 -3.05
N THR A 2 14.62 -12.15 -4.03
CA THR A 2 14.86 -10.70 -3.87
C THR A 2 13.69 -10.11 -3.09
N GLU A 3 13.99 -9.47 -1.97
CA GLU A 3 12.99 -8.69 -1.26
C GLU A 3 12.67 -7.46 -2.10
N ALA A 4 11.43 -7.33 -2.56
CA ALA A 4 10.98 -6.10 -3.22
C ALA A 4 11.21 -4.92 -2.27
N THR A 5 11.92 -3.90 -2.73
CA THR A 5 12.19 -2.69 -1.94
C THR A 5 10.97 -1.80 -2.01
N ILE A 6 10.28 -1.63 -0.88
CA ILE A 6 9.04 -0.83 -0.79
C ILE A 6 9.31 0.38 0.09
N VAL A 7 9.21 1.57 -0.48
CA VAL A 7 9.33 2.85 0.23
C VAL A 7 8.03 3.62 0.09
N ILE A 8 7.30 3.78 1.20
CA ILE A 8 6.03 4.50 1.22
C ILE A 8 6.28 5.98 1.49
N ASP A 9 5.85 6.85 0.58
CA ASP A 9 5.88 8.30 0.78
C ASP A 9 4.60 8.76 1.49
N ALA A 10 4.66 8.78 2.83
CA ALA A 10 3.57 9.25 3.67
C ALA A 10 3.25 10.75 3.45
N ALA A 11 4.21 11.57 3.01
CA ALA A 11 3.98 13.00 2.79
C ALA A 11 3.06 13.26 1.58
N SER A 12 2.99 12.31 0.65
CA SER A 12 2.05 12.33 -0.47
C SER A 12 0.61 11.94 -0.10
N ALA A 13 0.33 11.64 1.17
CA ALA A 13 -0.98 11.19 1.62
C ALA A 13 -2.06 12.28 1.47
N THR A 14 -3.10 11.97 0.72
CA THR A 14 -4.24 12.86 0.44
C THR A 14 -5.55 12.12 0.63
N ILE A 15 -6.61 12.84 1.05
CA ILE A 15 -7.94 12.26 1.23
C ILE A 15 -8.69 12.32 -0.11
N GLU A 16 -9.03 11.15 -0.63
CA GLU A 16 -9.83 10.99 -1.84
C GLU A 16 -11.14 10.27 -1.50
N LYS A 17 -12.21 11.06 -1.32
CA LYS A 17 -13.55 10.59 -0.94
C LYS A 17 -13.55 9.82 0.40
N ARG A 18 -13.52 8.48 0.33
CA ARG A 18 -13.54 7.58 1.49
C ARG A 18 -12.19 6.88 1.71
N ASN A 19 -11.19 7.24 0.92
CA ASN A 19 -9.87 6.62 0.92
C ASN A 19 -8.79 7.66 1.27
N ILE A 20 -7.65 7.17 1.74
CA ILE A 20 -6.40 7.92 1.80
C ILE A 20 -5.53 7.37 0.67
N ALA A 21 -5.21 8.24 -0.27
CA ALA A 21 -4.32 7.94 -1.39
C ALA A 21 -2.91 8.41 -1.08
N PHE A 22 -1.91 7.61 -1.38
CA PHE A 22 -0.49 7.93 -1.18
C PHE A 22 0.35 7.21 -2.23
N SER A 23 1.57 7.69 -2.42
CA SER A 23 2.55 7.11 -3.34
C SER A 23 3.49 6.19 -2.59
N ALA A 24 3.94 5.13 -3.24
CA ALA A 24 5.05 4.32 -2.77
C ALA A 24 5.91 3.89 -3.97
N LEU A 25 7.21 3.76 -3.72
CA LEU A 25 8.17 3.22 -4.65
C LEU A 25 8.29 1.72 -4.39
N VAL A 26 8.11 0.89 -5.41
CA VAL A 26 8.25 -0.56 -5.35
C VAL A 26 9.26 -0.95 -6.42
N ASP A 27 10.45 -1.41 -6.01
CA ASP A 27 11.53 -1.78 -6.93
C ASP A 27 11.83 -0.69 -7.98
N ASP A 28 11.95 0.56 -7.50
CA ASP A 28 12.18 1.77 -8.30
C ASP A 28 11.01 2.25 -9.18
N ASP A 29 9.90 1.50 -9.23
CA ASP A 29 8.67 1.94 -9.89
C ASP A 29 7.75 2.71 -8.91
N GLN A 30 7.30 3.89 -9.32
CA GLN A 30 6.38 4.69 -8.51
C GLN A 30 4.93 4.20 -8.72
N HIS A 31 4.28 3.81 -7.62
CA HIS A 31 2.90 3.36 -7.59
C HIS A 31 2.04 4.23 -6.68
N LYS A 32 0.80 4.48 -7.11
CA LYS A 32 -0.22 5.12 -6.28
C LYS A 32 -1.11 4.06 -5.64
N PHE A 33 -1.23 4.12 -4.32
CA PHE A 33 -2.10 3.28 -3.52
C PHE A 33 -3.26 4.10 -2.96
N ALA A 34 -4.39 3.44 -2.73
CA ALA A 34 -5.53 4.03 -2.05
C ALA A 34 -6.07 3.00 -1.04
N VAL A 35 -6.10 3.39 0.23
CA VAL A 35 -6.58 2.55 1.33
C VAL A 35 -7.85 3.19 1.91
N SER A 36 -8.87 2.39 2.18
CA SER A 36 -10.11 2.90 2.78
C SER A 36 -9.82 3.47 4.16
N ILE A 37 -10.40 4.62 4.49
CA ILE A 37 -10.26 5.25 5.81
C ILE A 37 -10.73 4.30 6.93
N ALA A 38 -11.72 3.44 6.65
CA ALA A 38 -12.18 2.45 7.63
C ALA A 38 -11.10 1.39 7.91
N ASP A 39 -10.27 1.04 6.92
CA ASP A 39 -9.22 0.03 7.07
C ASP A 39 -8.11 0.50 8.01
N PHE A 40 -7.89 1.82 8.13
CA PHE A 40 -6.92 2.39 9.07
C PHE A 40 -7.23 2.05 10.53
N GLN A 41 -8.50 1.84 10.89
CA GLN A 41 -8.89 1.41 12.23
C GLN A 41 -8.38 0.00 12.56
N HIS A 42 -8.28 -0.89 11.55
CA HIS A 42 -7.69 -2.22 11.73
C HIS A 42 -6.18 -2.17 12.01
N PHE A 43 -5.53 -1.05 11.69
CA PHE A 43 -4.13 -0.80 12.00
C PHE A 43 -3.93 0.06 13.26
N GLY A 44 -4.99 0.29 14.04
CA GLY A 44 -4.92 1.05 15.29
C GLY A 44 -4.98 2.57 15.14
N VAL A 45 -5.32 3.08 13.95
CA VAL A 45 -5.49 4.53 13.70
C VAL A 45 -6.97 4.88 13.83
N GLU A 46 -7.34 5.55 14.92
CA GLU A 46 -8.75 5.86 15.23
C GLU A 46 -9.34 6.96 14.33
N ASN A 47 -8.55 7.96 13.95
CA ASN A 47 -9.01 9.10 13.17
C ASN A 47 -8.09 9.45 12.00
N ALA A 48 -8.05 8.57 11.00
CA ALA A 48 -7.15 8.74 9.86
C ALA A 48 -7.46 9.98 8.99
N LYS A 49 -8.66 10.55 9.11
CA LYS A 49 -9.05 11.78 8.40
C LYS A 49 -8.43 13.04 8.99
N ALA A 50 -8.19 13.07 10.29
CA ALA A 50 -7.64 14.26 10.94
C ALA A 50 -6.19 14.48 10.55
N ASP A 51 -5.45 13.40 10.31
CA ASP A 51 -4.04 13.45 9.90
C ASP A 51 -3.71 12.29 8.95
N PRO A 52 -3.97 12.43 7.63
CA PRO A 52 -3.71 11.37 6.67
C PRO A 52 -2.21 11.05 6.53
N VAL A 53 -1.34 12.06 6.69
CA VAL A 53 0.12 11.89 6.60
C VAL A 53 0.64 11.07 7.79
N GLY A 54 0.32 11.48 9.02
CA GLY A 54 0.70 10.74 10.21
C GLY A 54 0.08 9.34 10.24
N SER A 55 -1.15 9.20 9.75
CA SER A 55 -1.83 7.90 9.67
C SER A 55 -1.11 6.93 8.74
N VAL A 56 -0.72 7.38 7.54
CA VAL A 56 0.06 6.55 6.60
C VAL A 56 1.44 6.23 7.18
N ALA A 57 2.10 7.19 7.82
CA ALA A 57 3.41 6.99 8.46
C ALA A 57 3.36 5.92 9.57
N VAL A 58 2.32 5.93 10.42
CA VAL A 58 2.13 4.95 11.49
C VAL A 58 1.98 3.53 10.94
N ILE A 59 1.26 3.36 9.83
CA ILE A 59 0.96 2.04 9.28
C ILE A 59 1.94 1.59 8.19
N ALA A 60 2.89 2.44 7.80
CA ALA A 60 3.75 2.23 6.63
C ALA A 60 4.50 0.90 6.67
N THR A 61 5.05 0.51 7.82
CA THR A 61 5.76 -0.76 7.99
C THR A 61 4.85 -1.98 7.79
N ASN A 62 3.66 -1.95 8.39
CA ASN A 62 2.67 -3.02 8.24
C ASN A 62 2.17 -3.10 6.79
N LEU A 63 1.98 -1.94 6.17
CA LEU A 63 1.50 -1.82 4.80
C LEU A 63 2.55 -2.28 3.79
N ALA A 64 3.83 -1.97 3.99
CA ALA A 64 4.94 -2.47 3.17
C ALA A 64 4.99 -4.00 3.20
N GLY A 65 4.85 -4.61 4.39
CA GLY A 65 4.75 -6.07 4.52
C GLY A 65 3.55 -6.66 3.77
N LEU A 66 2.38 -6.01 3.84
CA LEU A 66 1.20 -6.43 3.09
C LEU A 66 1.36 -6.29 1.56
N ILE A 67 1.97 -5.19 1.10
CA ILE A 67 2.30 -4.97 -0.32
C ILE A 67 3.27 -6.04 -0.78
N GLN A 68 4.30 -6.36 0.00
CA GLN A 68 5.27 -7.42 -0.31
C GLN A 68 4.59 -8.79 -0.40
N ILE A 69 3.70 -9.13 0.55
CA ILE A 69 2.93 -10.38 0.52
C ILE A 69 2.00 -10.43 -0.70
N LYS A 70 1.33 -9.32 -1.03
CA LYS A 70 0.43 -9.26 -2.20
C LYS A 70 1.19 -9.31 -3.52
N ALA A 71 2.33 -8.63 -3.64
CA ALA A 71 3.23 -8.70 -4.78
C ALA A 71 3.68 -10.15 -4.99
N ARG A 72 4.17 -10.81 -3.94
CA ARG A 72 4.51 -12.24 -3.97
C ARG A 72 3.31 -13.13 -4.32
N LYS A 73 2.10 -12.83 -3.83
CA LYS A 73 0.89 -13.59 -4.19
C LYS A 73 0.50 -13.40 -5.66
N ASN A 74 0.69 -12.21 -6.21
CA ASN A 74 0.50 -11.96 -7.64
C ASN A 74 1.58 -12.68 -8.48
N GLU A 75 2.81 -12.77 -7.97
CA GLU A 75 3.88 -13.62 -8.49
C GLU A 75 3.70 -15.13 -8.21
N LEU A 76 2.78 -15.53 -7.33
CA LEU A 76 2.40 -16.94 -7.06
C LEU A 76 1.11 -17.36 -7.77
N LEU A 77 0.36 -16.42 -8.36
CA LEU A 77 -0.71 -16.69 -9.30
C LEU A 77 -0.31 -17.01 -10.77
N PRO A 78 0.97 -16.97 -11.24
CA PRO A 78 1.34 -17.29 -12.61
C PRO A 78 1.55 -18.80 -12.82
N THR A 79 0.63 -19.64 -12.32
CA THR A 79 0.30 -20.89 -13.01
C THR A 79 -1.13 -20.92 -13.55
N THR A 80 -1.93 -19.86 -13.34
CA THR A 80 -3.27 -19.78 -13.92
C THR A 80 -3.37 -18.67 -14.95
N ARG A 81 -2.84 -19.01 -16.14
CA ARG A 81 -3.04 -18.38 -17.45
C ARG A 81 -2.31 -17.05 -17.71
N LEU A 82 -1.04 -17.19 -18.12
CA LEU A 82 -0.64 -16.56 -19.38
C LEU A 82 -1.47 -17.23 -20.50
N ALA A 83 -2.50 -16.54 -21.00
CA ALA A 83 -3.09 -16.91 -22.27
C ALA A 83 -2.39 -16.07 -23.35
N PRO A 84 -1.68 -16.69 -24.31
CA PRO A 84 -1.17 -16.02 -25.48
C PRO A 84 -2.30 -15.82 -26.50
N LEU A 85 -2.38 -14.61 -27.04
CA LEU A 85 -2.48 -14.30 -28.48
C LEU A 85 -2.47 -12.78 -28.65
#